data_AF-A0A133VKV0-F1
#
_entry.id   AF-A0A133VKV0-F1
#
_cell.length_a   1.000
_cell.length_b   1.000
_cell.length_c   1.000
_cell.angle_alpha   90.00
_cell.angle_beta   90.00
_cell.angle_gamma   90.00
#
_symmetry.space_group_name_H-M   'P 1'
#
loop_
_entity.id
_entity.type
_entity.pdbx_description
1 polymer ?
#
loop_
_entity_poly.entity_id
_entity_poly.type
_entity_poly.pdbx_seq_one_letter_code
_entity_poly.pdbx_strand_id
1 'polypeptide(L)'
;MHYSMNAVDKKTKYNLNTKFIQGRTNENFDEYFKELKSAIGEQVREIYDKEKQKPSEDRNLVTFVTDELDQYENAFEKHFTHMADLDFGVPIAQSEYGLEHNNNPIERHNGDIKQRYKVMRNFKSYESAAAFLSLRRTIYNHIRPHQSLGHTPGKEAGIGLDLARNRLLDLIETCATKK
;
A
#
# COMPACT_ATOMS: atom_id res chain seq x y z
N MET A 1 -13.71 16.61 -3.77
CA MET A 1 -14.04 15.16 -3.85
C MET A 1 -12.94 14.41 -3.12
N HIS A 2 -13.27 13.50 -2.21
CA HIS A 2 -12.28 12.81 -1.38
C HIS A 2 -11.78 11.51 -2.00
N TYR A 3 -10.53 11.14 -1.74
CA TYR A 3 -9.90 9.94 -2.29
C TYR A 3 -9.12 9.20 -1.21
N SER A 4 -9.04 7.87 -1.34
CA SER A 4 -8.14 7.03 -0.55
C SER A 4 -7.00 6.58 -1.46
N MET A 5 -5.78 6.99 -1.14
CA MET A 5 -4.55 6.47 -1.75
C MET A 5 -4.08 5.28 -0.92
N ASN A 6 -3.64 4.22 -1.60
CA ASN A 6 -3.20 2.97 -0.98
C ASN A 6 -1.96 2.45 -1.72
N ALA A 7 -0.99 1.92 -1.00
CA ALA A 7 0.18 1.24 -1.54
C ALA A 7 0.21 -0.16 -0.97
N VAL A 8 0.27 -1.17 -1.84
CA VAL A 8 0.19 -2.58 -1.44
C VAL A 8 1.36 -3.32 -2.05
N ASP A 9 2.11 -4.04 -1.22
CA ASP A 9 3.16 -4.93 -1.71
C ASP A 9 2.53 -6.12 -2.45
N LYS A 10 2.97 -6.36 -3.69
CA LYS A 10 2.41 -7.40 -4.56
C LYS A 10 2.62 -8.80 -3.97
N LYS A 11 3.74 -9.06 -3.30
CA LYS A 11 4.10 -10.39 -2.79
C LYS A 11 3.36 -10.71 -1.50
N THR A 12 3.60 -9.91 -0.48
CA THR A 12 3.09 -10.11 0.88
C THR A 12 1.64 -9.65 1.06
N LYS A 13 1.12 -8.91 0.08
CA LYS A 13 -0.20 -8.24 0.13
C LYS A 13 -0.28 -7.20 1.24
N TYR A 14 0.82 -6.84 1.89
CA TYR A 14 0.84 -5.89 2.98
C TYR A 14 0.50 -4.50 2.47
N ASN A 15 -0.46 -3.82 3.10
CA ASN A 15 -0.73 -2.42 2.80
C ASN A 15 0.34 -1.56 3.49
N LEU A 16 1.25 -1.02 2.69
CA LEU A 16 2.41 -0.22 3.09
C LEU A 16 1.98 1.16 3.59
N ASN A 17 1.06 1.82 2.91
CA ASN A 17 0.51 3.10 3.35
C ASN A 17 -0.93 3.30 2.88
N THR A 18 -1.72 4.03 3.68
CA THR A 18 -3.06 4.50 3.33
C THR A 18 -3.19 5.97 3.72
N LYS A 19 -3.60 6.81 2.78
CA LYS A 19 -3.88 8.23 3.04
C LYS A 19 -5.22 8.64 2.46
N PHE A 20 -6.04 9.30 3.27
CA PHE A 20 -7.28 9.92 2.82
C PHE A 20 -6.98 11.38 2.47
N ILE A 21 -7.43 11.85 1.30
CA ILE A 21 -7.09 13.19 0.77
C ILE A 21 -8.35 13.90 0.27
N GLN A 22 -8.34 15.23 0.31
CA GLN A 22 -9.49 16.07 -0.08
C GLN A 22 -9.55 16.42 -1.58
N GLY A 23 -8.52 16.05 -2.36
CA GLY A 23 -8.45 16.26 -3.80
C GLY A 23 -7.19 15.63 -4.43
N ARG A 24 -7.15 15.51 -5.76
CA ARG A 24 -5.99 14.95 -6.49
C ARG A 24 -5.00 16.05 -6.91
N THR A 25 -4.39 16.71 -5.92
CA THR A 25 -3.39 17.77 -6.14
C THR A 25 -1.98 17.21 -6.04
N ASN A 26 -0.99 17.89 -6.64
CA ASN A 26 0.40 17.48 -6.56
C ASN A 26 0.93 17.44 -5.12
N GLU A 27 0.46 18.36 -4.27
CA GLU A 27 0.86 18.43 -2.86
C GLU A 27 0.40 17.19 -2.10
N ASN A 28 -0.83 16.73 -2.33
CA ASN A 28 -1.35 15.53 -1.66
C ASN A 28 -0.58 14.25 -2.08
N PHE A 29 -0.17 14.17 -3.34
CA PHE A 29 0.61 13.04 -3.85
C PHE A 29 2.05 13.10 -3.34
N ASP A 30 2.67 14.28 -3.35
CA ASP A 30 4.00 14.49 -2.78
C ASP A 30 4.05 14.08 -1.30
N GLU A 31 3.07 14.53 -0.51
CA GLU A 31 2.97 14.19 0.91
C GLU A 31 2.76 12.68 1.12
N TYR A 32 1.95 12.03 0.26
CA TYR A 32 1.76 10.59 0.30
C TYR A 32 3.04 9.80 0.01
N PHE A 33 3.81 10.20 -1.01
CA PHE A 33 5.08 9.56 -1.35
C PHE A 33 6.16 9.84 -0.30
N LYS A 34 6.13 11.01 0.33
CA LYS A 34 7.00 11.33 1.48
C LYS A 34 6.74 10.40 2.66
N GLU A 35 5.47 10.18 3.03
CA GLU A 35 5.09 9.21 4.06
C GLU A 35 5.50 7.78 3.67
N LEU A 36 5.26 7.41 2.42
CA LEU A 36 5.64 6.09 1.91
C LEU A 36 7.16 5.89 1.97
N LYS A 37 7.95 6.89 1.57
CA LYS A 37 9.41 6.88 1.70
C LYS A 37 9.86 6.79 3.14
N SER A 38 9.16 7.43 4.07
CA SER A 38 9.45 7.24 5.50
C SER A 38 9.19 5.81 5.98
N ALA A 39 8.25 5.10 5.35
CA ALA A 39 7.88 3.73 5.74
C ALA A 39 8.78 2.66 5.09
N ILE A 40 9.17 2.82 3.83
CA ILE A 40 9.89 1.78 3.05
C ILE A 40 11.22 2.24 2.46
N GLY A 41 11.60 3.51 2.60
CA GLY A 41 12.72 4.11 1.89
C GLY A 41 14.06 3.46 2.19
N GLU A 42 14.29 3.03 3.43
CA GLU A 42 15.50 2.30 3.81
C GLU A 42 15.60 0.95 3.09
N GLN A 43 14.51 0.17 3.07
CA GLN A 43 14.45 -1.12 2.37
C GLN A 43 14.67 -0.97 0.86
N VAL A 44 14.05 0.04 0.25
CA VAL A 44 14.25 0.36 -1.18
C VAL A 44 15.71 0.73 -1.44
N ARG A 45 16.31 1.55 -0.56
CA ARG A 45 17.72 1.98 -0.67
C ARG A 45 18.69 0.81 -0.53
N GLU A 46 18.44 -0.12 0.40
CA GLU A 46 19.26 -1.32 0.57
C GLU A 46 19.27 -2.21 -0.68
N ILE A 47 18.12 -2.37 -1.34
CA ILE A 47 18.01 -3.11 -2.59
C ILE A 47 18.81 -2.39 -3.68
N TYR A 48 18.61 -1.08 -3.83
CA TYR A 48 19.38 -0.28 -4.78
C TYR A 48 20.89 -0.37 -4.54
N ASP A 49 21.35 -0.28 -3.30
CA ASP A 49 22.79 -0.32 -2.99
C ASP A 49 23.45 -1.66 -3.31
N LYS A 50 22.69 -2.76 -3.27
CA LYS A 50 23.13 -4.09 -3.72
C LYS A 50 23.15 -4.19 -5.24
N GLU A 51 22.14 -3.64 -5.91
CA GLU A 51 21.94 -3.76 -7.36
C GLU A 51 22.77 -2.76 -8.17
N LYS A 52 23.13 -1.60 -7.61
CA LYS A 52 23.85 -0.52 -8.33
C LYS A 52 25.22 -0.92 -8.88
N GLN A 53 25.79 -2.02 -8.39
CA GLN A 53 27.05 -2.59 -8.88
C GLN A 53 26.91 -3.27 -10.25
N LYS A 54 25.68 -3.63 -10.64
CA LYS A 54 25.37 -4.25 -11.94
C LYS A 54 25.19 -3.18 -13.04
N PRO A 55 25.39 -3.54 -14.33
CA PRO A 55 24.94 -2.72 -15.46
C PRO A 55 23.47 -2.33 -15.33
N SER A 56 23.10 -1.16 -15.84
CA SER A 56 21.73 -0.61 -15.70
C SER A 56 20.65 -1.57 -16.15
N GLU A 57 20.82 -2.24 -17.28
CA GLU A 57 19.86 -3.20 -17.85
C GLU A 57 19.67 -4.47 -17.00
N ASP A 58 20.61 -4.78 -16.10
CA ASP A 58 20.60 -6.01 -15.30
C ASP A 58 20.16 -5.78 -13.83
N ARG A 59 19.83 -4.54 -13.46
CA ARG A 59 19.43 -4.19 -12.10
C ARG A 59 18.01 -4.67 -11.83
N ASN A 60 17.82 -5.37 -10.73
CA ASN A 60 16.51 -5.76 -10.24
C ASN A 60 16.08 -4.82 -9.11
N LEU A 61 15.68 -3.59 -9.47
CA LEU A 61 15.24 -2.59 -8.50
C LEU A 61 13.80 -2.83 -8.05
N VAL A 62 13.38 -2.11 -7.01
CA VAL A 62 11.97 -2.09 -6.61
C VAL A 62 11.19 -1.33 -7.68
N THR A 63 10.17 -1.98 -8.26
CA THR A 63 9.26 -1.35 -9.23
C THR A 63 7.97 -0.91 -8.55
N PHE A 64 7.66 0.39 -8.68
CA PHE A 64 6.36 0.96 -8.32
C PHE A 64 5.43 0.86 -9.52
N VAL A 65 4.23 0.35 -9.32
CA VAL A 65 3.22 0.26 -10.37
C VAL A 65 2.07 1.19 -10.01
N THR A 66 1.81 2.19 -10.85
CA THR A 66 0.74 3.19 -10.63
C THR A 66 -0.23 3.25 -11.79
N ASP A 67 -1.31 4.03 -11.64
CA ASP A 67 -2.13 4.44 -12.76
C ASP A 67 -1.37 5.49 -13.61
N GLU A 68 -1.82 5.74 -14.84
CA GLU A 68 -1.25 6.72 -15.80
C GLU A 68 -1.59 8.19 -15.44
N LEU A 69 -1.67 8.52 -14.15
CA LEU A 69 -1.95 9.89 -13.71
C LEU A 69 -0.64 10.61 -13.38
N ASP A 70 -0.34 11.72 -14.07
CA ASP A 70 0.90 12.51 -13.95
C ASP A 70 1.32 12.83 -12.50
N GLN A 71 0.36 13.03 -11.60
CA GLN A 71 0.63 13.29 -10.18
C GLN A 71 1.42 12.16 -9.50
N TYR A 72 1.24 10.90 -9.92
CA TYR A 72 2.02 9.76 -9.42
C TYR A 72 3.47 9.85 -9.89
N GLU A 73 3.67 10.10 -11.19
CA GLU A 73 5.01 10.25 -11.78
C GLU A 73 5.75 11.42 -11.12
N ASN A 74 5.14 12.60 -11.04
CA ASN A 74 5.72 13.78 -10.40
C ASN A 74 6.15 13.53 -8.93
N ALA A 75 5.36 12.75 -8.18
CA ALA A 75 5.69 12.42 -6.80
C ALA A 75 6.77 11.33 -6.72
N PHE A 76 6.71 10.32 -7.58
CA PHE A 76 7.74 9.29 -7.69
C PHE A 76 9.10 9.89 -8.04
N GLU A 77 9.15 10.81 -9.00
CA GLU A 77 10.38 11.48 -9.43
C GLU A 77 11.09 12.17 -8.28
N LYS A 78 10.34 12.89 -7.44
CA LYS A 78 10.89 13.60 -6.28
C LYS A 78 11.44 12.65 -5.20
N HIS A 79 10.81 11.50 -5.01
CA HIS A 79 11.05 10.67 -3.83
C HIS A 79 11.89 9.41 -4.11
N PHE A 80 11.79 8.81 -5.29
CA PHE A 80 12.29 7.45 -5.55
C PHE A 80 13.09 7.26 -6.86
N THR A 81 13.06 8.18 -7.82
CA THR A 81 13.67 8.00 -9.16
C THR A 81 15.13 7.52 -9.16
N HIS A 82 15.92 7.92 -8.15
CA HIS A 82 17.33 7.53 -8.07
C HIS A 82 17.57 6.14 -7.48
N MET A 83 16.53 5.41 -7.06
CA MET A 83 16.66 4.13 -6.34
C MET A 83 15.60 3.08 -6.64
N ALA A 84 14.64 3.38 -7.50
CA ALA A 84 13.53 2.52 -7.84
C ALA A 84 13.09 2.79 -9.28
N ASP A 85 12.31 1.87 -9.83
CA ASP A 85 11.67 2.03 -11.14
C ASP A 85 10.18 2.38 -10.98
N LEU A 86 9.64 3.10 -11.96
CA LEU A 86 8.21 3.35 -12.10
C LEU A 86 7.71 2.67 -13.36
N ASP A 87 6.58 1.99 -13.23
CA ASP A 87 5.85 1.39 -14.33
C ASP A 87 4.35 1.69 -14.20
N PHE A 88 3.62 1.56 -15.30
CA PHE A 88 2.19 1.81 -15.36
C PHE A 88 1.42 0.50 -15.45
N GLY A 89 0.51 0.29 -14.50
CA GLY A 89 -0.28 -0.93 -14.44
C GLY A 89 -1.39 -0.97 -15.48
N VAL A 90 -1.60 -2.11 -16.12
CA VAL A 90 -2.67 -2.29 -17.11
C VAL A 90 -3.71 -3.31 -16.60
N PRO A 91 -5.03 -3.05 -16.75
CA PRO A 91 -6.07 -4.00 -16.37
C PRO A 91 -5.97 -5.32 -17.16
N ILE A 92 -6.35 -6.46 -16.55
CA ILE A 92 -6.27 -7.79 -17.21
C ILE A 92 -7.02 -7.84 -18.55
N ALA A 93 -8.10 -7.07 -18.71
CA ALA A 93 -8.84 -7.03 -19.97
C ALA A 93 -8.01 -6.51 -21.16
N GLN A 94 -6.83 -5.95 -20.91
CA GLN A 94 -5.84 -5.51 -21.90
C GLN A 94 -4.55 -6.35 -21.87
N SER A 95 -4.58 -7.57 -21.29
CA SER A 95 -3.44 -8.50 -21.30
C SER A 95 -3.00 -8.96 -22.70
N GLU A 96 -3.73 -8.56 -23.74
CA GLU A 96 -3.42 -8.81 -25.15
C GLU A 96 -2.08 -8.18 -25.59
N TYR A 97 -1.50 -7.28 -24.79
CA TYR A 97 -0.23 -6.59 -25.07
C TYR A 97 1.00 -7.09 -24.26
N GLY A 98 0.92 -8.22 -23.55
CA GLY A 98 2.09 -8.83 -22.89
C GLY A 98 2.58 -8.14 -21.61
N LEU A 99 1.69 -7.43 -20.89
CA LEU A 99 2.05 -6.66 -19.71
C LEU A 99 2.06 -7.52 -18.42
N GLU A 100 3.18 -7.51 -17.70
CA GLU A 100 3.43 -8.35 -16.51
C GLU A 100 2.92 -7.74 -15.18
N HIS A 101 2.56 -6.45 -15.19
CA HIS A 101 2.32 -5.64 -13.99
C HIS A 101 0.82 -5.42 -13.72
N ASN A 102 0.23 -6.43 -13.07
CA ASN A 102 -1.20 -6.52 -12.77
C ASN A 102 -1.65 -5.70 -11.52
N ASN A 103 -2.59 -4.76 -11.69
CA ASN A 103 -3.20 -3.92 -10.64
C ASN A 103 -4.24 -4.62 -9.74
N ASN A 104 -4.49 -5.91 -9.91
CA ASN A 104 -5.43 -6.69 -9.11
C ASN A 104 -5.29 -6.55 -7.58
N PRO A 105 -4.07 -6.54 -6.98
CA PRO A 105 -3.95 -6.42 -5.53
C PRO A 105 -4.58 -5.12 -5.01
N ILE A 106 -4.34 -4.00 -5.70
CA ILE A 106 -4.85 -2.69 -5.29
C ILE A 106 -6.35 -2.58 -5.56
N GLU A 107 -6.84 -3.09 -6.68
CA GLU A 107 -8.27 -3.13 -6.99
C GLU A 107 -9.06 -3.96 -5.97
N ARG A 108 -8.54 -5.14 -5.61
CA ARG A 108 -9.17 -6.00 -4.60
C ARG A 108 -9.20 -5.33 -3.23
N HIS A 109 -8.10 -4.69 -2.83
CA HIS A 109 -8.03 -3.93 -1.58
C HIS A 109 -9.06 -2.80 -1.56
N ASN A 110 -9.13 -2.01 -2.64
CA ASN A 110 -10.11 -0.93 -2.78
C ASN A 110 -11.56 -1.46 -2.79
N GLY A 111 -11.81 -2.64 -3.36
CA GLY A 111 -13.11 -3.32 -3.32
C GLY A 111 -13.58 -3.65 -1.90
N ASP A 112 -12.68 -4.16 -1.04
CA ASP A 112 -12.96 -4.50 0.36
C ASP A 112 -13.32 -3.27 1.20
N ILE A 113 -12.74 -2.10 0.89
CA ILE A 113 -13.09 -0.80 1.47
C ILE A 113 -14.47 -0.35 0.97
N LYS A 114 -14.70 -0.36 -0.35
CA LYS A 114 -15.95 0.08 -0.98
C LYS A 114 -17.17 -0.70 -0.47
N GLN A 115 -17.05 -2.02 -0.29
CA GLN A 115 -18.12 -2.85 0.25
C GLN A 115 -18.58 -2.38 1.65
N ARG A 116 -17.64 -1.91 2.48
CA ARG A 116 -17.93 -1.49 3.85
C ARG A 116 -18.45 -0.08 3.93
N TYR A 117 -17.85 0.81 3.16
CA TYR A 117 -18.38 2.14 2.91
C TYR A 117 -19.86 2.10 2.53
N LYS A 118 -20.24 1.18 1.62
CA LYS A 118 -21.64 1.00 1.19
C LYS A 118 -22.56 0.56 2.34
N VAL A 119 -22.14 -0.44 3.12
CA VAL A 119 -22.92 -0.94 4.27
C VAL A 119 -23.08 0.12 5.36
N MET A 120 -22.05 0.95 5.60
CA MET A 120 -22.05 2.01 6.59
C MET A 120 -22.86 3.26 6.18
N ARG A 121 -23.39 3.30 4.95
CA ARG A 121 -24.11 4.46 4.40
C ARG A 121 -23.25 5.74 4.44
N ASN A 122 -22.03 5.61 3.91
CA ASN A 122 -21.04 6.68 3.77
C ASN A 122 -20.46 7.18 5.10
N PHE A 123 -19.28 7.78 5.03
CA PHE A 123 -18.68 8.49 6.15
C PHE A 123 -19.40 9.82 6.39
N LYS A 124 -19.51 10.23 7.66
CA LYS A 124 -20.23 11.45 8.05
C LYS A 124 -19.33 12.68 8.12
N SER A 125 -18.03 12.46 8.24
CA SER A 125 -17.00 13.52 8.25
C SER A 125 -15.69 13.01 7.67
N TYR A 126 -14.78 13.93 7.37
CA TYR A 126 -13.42 13.60 6.90
C TYR A 126 -12.65 12.79 7.95
N GLU A 127 -12.74 13.19 9.21
CA GLU A 127 -12.07 12.58 10.36
C GLU A 127 -12.55 11.15 10.58
N SER A 128 -13.87 10.94 10.49
CA SER A 128 -14.45 9.58 10.61
C SER A 128 -13.99 8.66 9.47
N ALA A 129 -13.84 9.20 8.25
CA ALA A 129 -13.33 8.45 7.10
C ALA A 129 -11.85 8.10 7.29
N ALA A 130 -11.01 9.07 7.67
CA ALA A 130 -9.59 8.87 7.91
C ALA A 130 -9.33 7.85 9.02
N ALA A 131 -10.03 7.97 10.16
CA ALA A 131 -9.93 7.04 11.27
C ALA A 131 -10.37 5.62 10.86
N PHE A 132 -11.47 5.49 10.11
CA PHE A 132 -11.94 4.19 9.63
C PHE A 132 -10.94 3.53 8.67
N LEU A 133 -10.40 4.28 7.70
CA LEU A 133 -9.44 3.76 6.73
C LEU A 133 -8.15 3.30 7.42
N SER A 134 -7.67 4.08 8.40
CA SER A 134 -6.52 3.70 9.23
C SER A 134 -6.78 2.40 10.01
N LEU A 135 -7.92 2.30 10.71
CA LEU A 135 -8.30 1.07 11.41
C LEU A 135 -8.43 -0.12 10.46
N ARG A 136 -9.00 0.09 9.27
CA ARG A 136 -9.17 -0.95 8.27
C ARG A 136 -7.83 -1.47 7.75
N ARG A 137 -6.85 -0.60 7.52
CA ARG A 137 -5.48 -1.01 7.17
C ARG A 137 -4.90 -1.93 8.24
N THR A 138 -5.02 -1.58 9.53
CA THR A 138 -4.53 -2.40 10.64
C THR A 138 -5.22 -3.76 10.70
N ILE A 139 -6.55 -3.79 10.58
CA ILE A 139 -7.33 -5.04 10.56
C ILE A 139 -6.92 -5.92 9.37
N TYR A 140 -6.76 -5.31 8.19
CA TYR A 140 -6.35 -6.00 6.98
C TYR A 140 -4.95 -6.60 7.12
N ASN A 141 -3.97 -5.85 7.62
CA ASN A 141 -2.59 -6.32 7.74
C ASN A 141 -2.40 -7.38 8.83
N HIS A 142 -3.06 -7.25 9.99
CA HIS A 142 -2.68 -8.04 11.18
C HIS A 142 -3.78 -8.93 11.75
N ILE A 143 -5.05 -8.69 11.43
CA ILE A 143 -6.17 -9.41 12.05
C ILE A 143 -6.77 -10.44 11.10
N ARG A 144 -7.13 -10.02 9.88
CA ARG A 144 -7.86 -10.86 8.93
C ARG A 144 -6.90 -11.64 8.02
N PRO A 145 -7.08 -12.98 7.87
CA PRO A 145 -6.37 -13.73 6.85
C PRO A 145 -6.69 -13.23 5.45
N HIS A 146 -5.66 -13.06 4.62
CA HIS A 146 -5.82 -12.77 3.21
C HIS A 146 -6.21 -14.04 2.46
N GLN A 147 -7.21 -13.96 1.59
CA GLN A 147 -7.80 -15.15 0.94
C GLN A 147 -6.79 -15.97 0.12
N SER A 148 -5.83 -15.32 -0.54
CA SER A 148 -4.79 -16.03 -1.31
C SER A 148 -3.60 -16.50 -0.47
N LEU A 149 -3.44 -16.03 0.77
CA LEU A 149 -2.29 -16.37 1.61
C LEU A 149 -2.66 -17.42 2.67
N GLY A 150 -3.91 -17.46 3.12
CA GLY A 150 -4.33 -18.32 4.24
C GLY A 150 -3.97 -17.75 5.64
N HIS A 151 -3.07 -16.77 5.70
CA HIS A 151 -2.73 -15.99 6.91
C HIS A 151 -2.75 -14.48 6.62
N THR A 152 -2.40 -13.66 7.61
CA THR A 152 -2.47 -12.20 7.49
C THR A 152 -1.31 -11.66 6.65
N PRO A 153 -1.50 -10.58 5.88
CA PRO A 153 -0.41 -9.93 5.15
C PRO A 153 0.80 -9.59 6.02
N GLY A 154 0.57 -9.17 7.26
CA GLY A 154 1.62 -8.91 8.24
C GLY A 154 2.48 -10.13 8.52
N LYS A 155 1.87 -11.32 8.69
CA LYS A 155 2.64 -12.55 8.89
C LYS A 155 3.47 -12.90 7.65
N GLU A 156 2.92 -12.71 6.46
CA GLU A 156 3.67 -12.92 5.20
C GLU A 156 4.83 -11.93 5.05
N ALA A 157 4.67 -10.70 5.51
CA ALA A 157 5.71 -9.68 5.56
C ALA A 157 6.72 -9.87 6.72
N GLY A 158 6.65 -10.98 7.47
CA GLY A 158 7.53 -11.23 8.63
C GLY A 158 7.15 -10.47 9.90
N ILE A 159 6.01 -9.77 9.92
CA ILE A 159 5.47 -9.03 11.07
C ILE A 159 4.46 -9.93 11.80
N GLY A 160 4.98 -10.96 12.46
CA GLY A 160 4.21 -11.82 13.36
C GLY A 160 3.92 -11.11 14.68
N LEU A 161 2.65 -10.93 15.02
CA LEU A 161 2.21 -10.31 16.29
C LEU A 161 1.78 -11.33 17.34
N ASP A 162 1.91 -12.64 17.06
CA ASP A 162 1.54 -13.76 17.95
C ASP A 162 0.18 -13.62 18.66
N LEU A 163 -0.77 -13.01 17.97
CA LEU A 163 -2.09 -12.71 18.53
C LEU A 163 -2.88 -13.99 18.83
N ALA A 164 -3.49 -14.02 20.00
CA ALA A 164 -4.39 -15.06 20.48
C ALA A 164 -5.67 -15.17 19.63
N ARG A 165 -6.57 -16.09 20.01
CA ARG A 165 -7.82 -16.34 19.28
C ARG A 165 -8.65 -15.07 19.06
N ASN A 166 -8.74 -14.20 20.07
CA ASN A 166 -9.39 -12.90 19.94
C ASN A 166 -8.40 -11.82 19.49
N ARG A 167 -7.95 -11.93 18.24
CA ARG A 167 -6.82 -11.16 17.69
C ARG A 167 -6.98 -9.64 17.84
N LEU A 168 -8.20 -9.11 17.69
CA LEU A 168 -8.42 -7.66 17.76
C LEU A 168 -8.31 -7.16 19.20
N LEU A 169 -8.92 -7.87 20.16
CA LEU A 169 -8.81 -7.53 21.57
C LEU A 169 -7.35 -7.57 22.02
N ASP A 170 -6.65 -8.64 21.65
CA ASP A 170 -5.25 -8.85 22.01
C ASP A 170 -4.31 -7.77 21.41
N LEU A 171 -4.59 -7.33 20.18
CA LEU A 171 -3.88 -6.20 19.57
C LEU A 171 -4.11 -4.90 20.37
N ILE A 172 -5.35 -4.64 20.80
CA ILE A 172 -5.69 -3.46 21.61
C ILE A 172 -4.95 -3.51 22.96
N GLU A 173 -4.98 -4.66 23.63
CA GLU A 173 -4.31 -4.88 24.92
C GLU A 173 -2.78 -4.74 24.79
N THR A 174 -2.19 -5.28 23.73
CA THR A 174 -0.75 -5.12 23.43
C THR A 174 -0.37 -3.66 23.19
N CYS A 175 -1.21 -2.90 22.48
CA CYS A 175 -0.95 -1.47 22.26
C CYS A 175 -1.15 -0.64 23.53
N ALA A 176 -2.10 -1.01 24.40
CA ALA A 176 -2.37 -0.29 25.64
C ALA A 176 -1.30 -0.52 26.72
N THR A 177 -0.60 -1.66 26.67
CA THR A 177 0.45 -2.04 27.63
C THR A 177 1.83 -1.51 27.26
N LYS A 178 2.09 -1.24 25.98
CA LYS A 178 3.30 -0.54 25.52
C LYS A 178 3.21 0.96 25.87
N LYS A 179 3.70 1.32 27.06
CA LYS A 179 4.03 2.71 27.43
C LYS A 179 5.44 3.09 26.97
#